data_AF-A0A1G2Z4H5-F1
#
_entry.id   AF-A0A1G2Z4H5-F1
#
_cell.length_a   1.000
_cell.length_b   1.000
_cell.length_c   1.000
_cell.angle_alpha   90.00
_cell.angle_beta   90.00
_cell.angle_gamma   90.00
#
_symmetry.space_group_name_H-M   'P 1'
#
loop_
_entity.id
_entity.type
_entity.pdbx_description
1 polymer ?
#
loop_
_entity_poly.entity_id
_entity_poly.type
_entity_poly.pdbx_seq_one_letter_code
_entity_poly.pdbx_strand_id
1 'polypeptide(L)'
;MNRATADKDESIGGRFLLWGSLAVLVGLALWRDTRGAAEQGQAAAAPPNEIVATLKEVPVWELASEQVRSSFLRGNYTALRNERFPNTKYPEFASGTPLYGEVQFNDGGKRHSFSLALDCSQQGANYNLLYFDDNRDADLTNDKPRKPSKEASDSLARPSSSLKETFFESVTVPFDFGPGGEQSLELLPCLRTYEGSQPQLSFIAARVHVGEFEIDGTSHQAFIGYQYTIRGRLDQPSTTLMLAPRRGEPAYWWGGNQLNATHLLGDRYYRFSCTPMGDKLTVRPYDGPLGVFEVGAGGRKVERLAMRGSLRSQESAVAVGDGLDNGWPKATRQCQIPVGDYYPAIIDIDIGDVRLTVSNNYHTNAQGQPSGREPVSGITIRQDKPYVLDFSNKPVVIFEQPKANARVRLGSEVKVEAVLVDPVLDIMIRGLNQMGRTKTRTIKTGDGREQVIGEPWSLDPNVVIKRAGGEIVAEGVMPFG
;
A
#
# COMPACT_ATOMS: atom_id res chain seq x y z
N MET A 1 9.55 -64.27 -23.27
CA MET A 1 9.41 -65.39 -22.31
C MET A 1 8.08 -65.16 -21.60
N ASN A 2 7.12 -66.06 -21.86
CA ASN A 2 5.76 -66.21 -21.30
C ASN A 2 4.81 -64.99 -21.41
N ARG A 3 3.92 -64.99 -22.41
CA ARG A 3 2.58 -65.65 -22.50
C ARG A 3 1.50 -64.70 -21.97
N ALA A 4 0.68 -64.10 -22.84
CA ALA A 4 -0.55 -64.69 -23.44
C ALA A 4 -1.76 -64.35 -22.53
N THR A 5 -2.96 -63.99 -22.98
CA THR A 5 -3.61 -63.94 -24.30
C THR A 5 -5.03 -63.42 -24.07
N ALA A 6 -5.61 -62.79 -25.10
CA ALA A 6 -7.02 -62.92 -25.55
C ALA A 6 -8.14 -62.46 -24.58
N ASP A 7 -9.32 -62.04 -25.00
CA ASP A 7 -10.04 -61.96 -26.29
C ASP A 7 -11.21 -60.94 -26.06
N LYS A 8 -11.72 -60.22 -27.08
CA LYS A 8 -13.04 -60.42 -27.74
C LYS A 8 -14.24 -60.55 -26.77
N ASP A 9 -15.43 -60.03 -27.01
CA ASP A 9 -16.13 -59.62 -28.22
C ASP A 9 -17.45 -58.93 -27.77
N GLU A 10 -18.09 -58.20 -28.70
CA GLU A 10 -19.56 -58.10 -28.86
C GLU A 10 -20.44 -57.52 -27.71
N SER A 11 -21.62 -56.93 -27.89
CA SER A 11 -22.41 -56.41 -29.01
C SER A 11 -23.73 -55.87 -28.39
N ILE A 12 -24.59 -55.25 -29.22
CA ILE A 12 -26.04 -55.03 -29.00
C ILE A 12 -26.38 -53.91 -27.99
N GLY A 13 -27.26 -52.95 -28.26
CA GLY A 13 -28.17 -52.73 -29.38
C GLY A 13 -29.40 -51.94 -28.91
N GLY A 14 -29.84 -51.01 -29.76
CA GLY A 14 -31.21 -50.50 -29.81
C GLY A 14 -31.58 -49.35 -28.87
N ARG A 15 -32.64 -48.59 -29.11
CA ARG A 15 -33.46 -48.27 -30.31
C ARG A 15 -34.53 -47.29 -29.79
N PHE A 16 -34.93 -46.31 -30.63
CA PHE A 16 -36.20 -45.55 -30.57
C PHE A 16 -36.37 -44.50 -29.43
N LEU A 17 -37.04 -43.35 -29.57
CA LEU A 17 -38.04 -42.87 -30.54
C LEU A 17 -38.13 -41.32 -30.52
N LEU A 18 -38.54 -40.73 -31.66
CA LEU A 18 -39.11 -39.37 -31.87
C LEU A 18 -40.27 -39.10 -30.88
N TRP A 19 -40.67 -37.87 -30.55
CA TRP A 19 -41.39 -36.82 -31.32
C TRP A 19 -41.27 -35.52 -30.49
N GLY A 20 -41.34 -34.27 -30.97
CA GLY A 20 -42.06 -33.68 -32.09
C GLY A 20 -42.93 -32.51 -31.59
N SER A 21 -42.39 -31.28 -31.65
CA SER A 21 -43.04 -30.02 -32.07
C SER A 21 -44.23 -29.37 -31.30
N LEU A 22 -43.96 -28.11 -30.87
CA LEU A 22 -44.65 -26.84 -31.21
C LEU A 22 -46.15 -26.61 -30.86
N ALA A 23 -46.45 -25.57 -30.06
CA ALA A 23 -47.30 -24.42 -30.45
C ALA A 23 -47.56 -23.42 -29.30
N VAL A 24 -47.67 -22.16 -29.69
CA VAL A 24 -47.94 -20.91 -28.96
C VAL A 24 -49.44 -20.76 -28.66
N LEU A 25 -49.84 -20.16 -27.52
CA LEU A 25 -50.83 -19.08 -27.44
C LEU A 25 -51.06 -18.53 -26.02
N VAL A 26 -51.42 -17.25 -26.01
CA VAL A 26 -51.63 -16.27 -24.94
C VAL A 26 -52.93 -16.51 -24.17
N GLY A 27 -52.97 -16.17 -22.87
CA GLY A 27 -54.22 -16.04 -22.11
C GLY A 27 -54.04 -15.55 -20.67
N LEU A 28 -54.25 -14.26 -20.46
CA LEU A 28 -54.38 -13.60 -19.15
C LEU A 28 -55.55 -14.15 -18.33
N ALA A 29 -55.35 -14.17 -17.01
CA ALA A 29 -56.29 -13.76 -15.94
C ALA A 29 -56.48 -14.80 -14.82
N LEU A 30 -56.57 -14.23 -13.61
CA LEU A 30 -57.00 -14.83 -12.34
C LEU A 30 -55.92 -15.58 -11.57
N TRP A 31 -55.20 -14.87 -10.71
CA TRP A 31 -54.94 -15.35 -9.35
C TRP A 31 -55.01 -14.18 -8.37
N ARG A 32 -55.93 -14.31 -7.41
CA ARG A 32 -56.27 -13.34 -6.37
C ARG A 32 -55.95 -14.02 -5.04
N ASP A 33 -55.24 -13.28 -4.20
CA ASP A 33 -55.10 -13.39 -2.74
C ASP A 33 -54.89 -14.76 -2.08
N THR A 34 -53.65 -14.96 -1.62
CA THR A 34 -53.39 -15.36 -0.23
C THR A 34 -52.23 -14.53 0.33
N ARG A 35 -52.54 -13.31 0.80
CA ARG A 35 -51.65 -12.55 1.70
C ARG A 35 -51.71 -13.18 3.09
N GLY A 36 -50.70 -13.97 3.42
CA GLY A 36 -50.43 -14.42 4.79
C GLY A 36 -49.43 -13.49 5.48
N ALA A 37 -49.82 -13.02 6.66
CA ALA A 37 -49.02 -12.57 7.80
C ALA A 37 -47.75 -11.75 7.50
N ALA A 38 -47.89 -10.42 7.64
CA ALA A 38 -46.77 -9.52 7.88
C ALA A 38 -46.10 -9.86 9.21
N GLU A 39 -44.87 -10.37 9.17
CA GLU A 39 -43.91 -10.19 10.25
C GLU A 39 -43.74 -8.68 10.46
N GLN A 40 -44.02 -8.23 11.68
CA GLN A 40 -43.60 -6.93 12.17
C GLN A 40 -42.06 -6.93 12.21
N GLY A 41 -41.45 -6.63 11.07
CA GLY A 41 -40.06 -6.24 11.01
C GLY A 41 -39.88 -5.04 11.92
N GLN A 42 -39.02 -5.19 12.92
CA GLN A 42 -38.47 -4.09 13.69
C GLN A 42 -38.09 -2.99 12.69
N ALA A 43 -38.70 -1.82 12.84
CA ALA A 43 -38.28 -0.63 12.12
C ALA A 43 -36.78 -0.47 12.41
N ALA A 44 -35.96 -0.69 11.37
CA ALA A 44 -34.54 -0.39 11.43
C ALA A 44 -34.43 1.06 11.92
N ALA A 45 -33.80 1.24 13.08
CA ALA A 45 -33.50 2.57 13.58
C ALA A 45 -32.79 3.34 12.47
N ALA A 46 -33.22 4.58 12.21
CA ALA A 46 -32.53 5.45 11.26
C ALA A 46 -31.02 5.41 11.60
N PRO A 47 -30.13 5.17 10.61
CA PRO A 47 -28.72 5.03 10.88
C PRO A 47 -28.23 6.29 11.59
N PRO A 48 -27.36 6.15 12.61
CA PRO A 48 -26.95 7.29 13.41
C PRO A 48 -26.39 8.41 12.52
N ASN A 49 -26.92 9.60 12.74
CA ASN A 49 -26.26 10.84 12.38
C ASN A 49 -24.84 10.76 12.94
N GLU A 50 -23.83 10.94 12.08
CA GLU A 50 -22.43 11.22 12.42
C GLU A 50 -21.94 10.77 13.82
N ILE A 51 -21.04 9.79 13.87
CA ILE A 51 -20.45 9.34 15.13
C ILE A 51 -19.20 10.17 15.42
N VAL A 52 -19.07 10.66 16.65
CA VAL A 52 -17.85 11.32 17.13
C VAL A 52 -17.22 10.47 18.22
N ALA A 53 -16.03 9.94 17.95
CA ALA A 53 -15.23 9.15 18.89
C ALA A 53 -14.14 10.03 19.51
N THR A 54 -14.08 10.06 20.84
CA THR A 54 -12.95 10.64 21.57
C THR A 54 -11.77 9.69 21.51
N LEU A 55 -10.60 10.21 21.11
CA LEU A 55 -9.37 9.44 21.04
C LEU A 55 -8.44 9.84 22.20
N LYS A 56 -7.80 8.85 22.80
CA LYS A 56 -6.78 9.02 23.84
C LYS A 56 -5.42 8.79 23.25
N GLU A 57 -4.48 9.62 23.64
CA GLU A 57 -3.09 9.45 23.23
C GLU A 57 -2.41 8.39 24.10
N VAL A 58 -1.81 7.39 23.46
CA VAL A 58 -1.09 6.29 24.12
C VAL A 58 0.31 6.14 23.51
N PRO A 59 1.31 5.70 24.28
CA PRO A 59 2.62 5.35 23.73
C PRO A 59 2.52 4.26 22.65
N VAL A 60 3.29 4.40 21.57
CA VAL A 60 3.23 3.48 20.42
C VAL A 60 3.60 2.03 20.79
N TRP A 61 4.39 1.82 21.83
CA TRP A 61 4.74 0.49 22.33
C TRP A 61 3.61 -0.21 23.10
N GLU A 62 2.63 0.54 23.62
CA GLU A 62 1.45 -0.02 24.32
C GLU A 62 0.39 -0.56 23.35
N LEU A 63 0.57 -0.38 22.04
CA LEU A 63 -0.31 -0.95 21.03
C LEU A 63 -0.20 -2.49 21.02
N ALA A 64 -1.30 -3.16 21.37
CA ALA A 64 -1.34 -4.61 21.52
C ALA A 64 -1.15 -5.37 20.19
N SER A 65 -1.68 -4.85 19.08
CA SER A 65 -1.51 -5.46 17.75
C SER A 65 -0.16 -5.08 17.15
N GLU A 66 0.69 -6.07 16.88
CA GLU A 66 1.98 -5.86 16.20
C GLU A 66 1.80 -5.29 14.80
N GLN A 67 0.77 -5.70 14.07
CA GLN A 67 0.47 -5.18 12.73
C GLN A 67 0.11 -3.68 12.77
N VAL A 68 -0.72 -3.28 13.74
CA VAL A 68 -1.05 -1.87 13.95
C VAL A 68 0.21 -1.11 14.39
N ARG A 69 0.92 -1.61 15.41
CA ARG A 69 2.14 -0.98 15.93
C ARG A 69 3.18 -0.75 14.86
N SER A 70 3.53 -1.78 14.09
CA SER A 70 4.54 -1.70 13.01
C SER A 70 4.20 -0.68 11.92
N SER A 71 2.92 -0.38 11.72
CA SER A 71 2.48 0.65 10.78
C SER A 71 2.83 2.06 11.22
N PHE A 72 3.02 2.31 12.52
CA PHE A 72 3.45 3.61 13.07
C PHE A 72 4.96 3.71 13.32
N LEU A 73 5.73 2.62 13.14
CA LEU A 73 7.18 2.60 13.38
C LEU A 73 8.04 2.99 12.17
N ARG A 74 7.45 3.39 11.04
CA ARG A 74 8.24 3.76 9.85
C ARG A 74 8.91 5.12 10.05
N GLY A 75 8.13 6.14 10.43
CA GLY A 75 8.61 7.47 10.78
C GLY A 75 9.07 8.30 9.58
N ASN A 76 9.56 9.51 9.87
CA ASN A 76 10.22 10.37 8.90
C ASN A 76 11.70 9.98 8.75
N TYR A 77 12.15 9.72 7.53
CA TYR A 77 13.48 9.16 7.24
C TYR A 77 14.50 10.25 6.89
N THR A 78 15.75 10.04 7.29
CA THR A 78 16.91 10.76 6.74
C THR A 78 18.04 9.81 6.37
N ALA A 79 18.67 10.09 5.23
CA ALA A 79 19.92 9.44 4.85
C ALA A 79 21.06 9.93 5.74
N LEU A 80 22.00 9.03 6.00
CA LEU A 80 23.24 9.30 6.71
C LEU A 80 24.40 9.25 5.71
N ARG A 81 25.44 10.04 5.95
CA ARG A 81 26.63 10.11 5.10
C ARG A 81 27.91 10.27 5.92
N ASN A 82 29.04 9.94 5.29
CA ASN A 82 30.37 10.07 5.89
C ASN A 82 30.96 11.49 5.76
N GLU A 83 30.28 12.38 5.04
CA GLU A 83 30.74 13.75 4.78
C GLU A 83 29.99 14.76 5.65
N ARG A 84 30.74 15.67 6.27
CA ARG A 84 30.19 16.77 7.07
C ARG A 84 29.34 17.71 6.22
N PHE A 85 28.29 18.26 6.82
CA PHE A 85 27.59 19.38 6.24
C PHE A 85 28.43 20.65 6.50
N PRO A 86 28.71 21.47 5.48
CA PRO A 86 29.67 22.58 5.61
C PRO A 86 29.21 23.69 6.57
N ASN A 87 27.91 23.81 6.80
CA ASN A 87 27.32 24.87 7.62
C ASN A 87 26.97 24.41 9.05
N THR A 88 27.32 23.18 9.41
CA THR A 88 27.06 22.61 10.74
C THR A 88 28.36 22.49 11.50
N LYS A 89 28.40 22.99 12.74
CA LYS A 89 29.51 22.73 13.66
C LYS A 89 29.27 21.42 14.37
N TYR A 90 30.34 20.65 14.53
CA TYR A 90 30.30 19.32 15.12
C TYR A 90 31.20 19.25 16.34
N PRO A 91 30.82 18.47 17.37
CA PRO A 91 31.71 18.19 18.49
C PRO A 91 32.93 17.37 18.02
N GLU A 92 33.90 17.25 18.90
CA GLU A 92 34.97 16.28 18.71
C GLU A 92 34.38 14.87 18.88
N PHE A 93 34.54 14.04 17.85
CA PHE A 93 34.01 12.67 17.85
C PHE A 93 35.06 11.69 18.35
N ALA A 94 34.62 10.68 19.10
CA ALA A 94 35.48 9.60 19.56
C ALA A 94 35.70 8.54 18.46
N SER A 95 34.78 8.38 17.50
CA SER A 95 35.01 7.54 16.34
C SER A 95 35.78 8.27 15.24
N GLY A 96 36.60 7.51 14.49
CA GLY A 96 37.21 7.98 13.25
C GLY A 96 36.26 7.94 12.04
N THR A 97 35.02 7.51 12.24
CA THR A 97 34.01 7.30 11.18
C THR A 97 32.62 7.75 11.63
N PRO A 98 32.43 9.02 12.06
CA PRO A 98 31.10 9.52 12.41
C PRO A 98 30.19 9.55 11.18
N LEU A 99 28.87 9.49 11.41
CA LEU A 99 27.86 9.68 10.37
C LEU A 99 27.14 11.01 10.56
N TYR A 100 26.78 11.64 9.46
CA TYR A 100 26.15 12.95 9.42
C TYR A 100 24.80 12.88 8.71
N GLY A 101 23.82 13.66 9.18
CA GLY A 101 22.50 13.76 8.54
C GLY A 101 21.87 15.13 8.72
N GLU A 102 20.82 15.37 7.96
CA GLU A 102 19.90 16.50 8.12
C GLU A 102 18.48 15.99 7.91
N VAL A 103 17.65 16.08 8.94
CA VAL A 103 16.24 15.71 8.84
C VAL A 103 15.40 16.96 8.60
N GLN A 104 14.42 16.83 7.70
CA GLN A 104 13.48 17.90 7.39
C GLN A 104 12.06 17.48 7.78
N PHE A 105 11.41 18.30 8.59
CA PHE A 105 10.00 18.17 8.93
C PHE A 105 9.22 19.26 8.21
N ASN A 106 8.10 18.90 7.57
CA ASN A 106 7.23 19.86 6.89
C ASN A 106 6.02 20.12 7.77
N ASP A 107 5.77 21.37 8.11
CA ASP A 107 4.76 21.81 9.05
C ASP A 107 3.94 22.95 8.45
N GLY A 108 2.71 22.67 8.00
CA GLY A 108 1.85 23.69 7.39
C GLY A 108 2.46 24.45 6.20
N GLY A 109 3.43 23.85 5.49
CA GLY A 109 4.18 24.50 4.39
C GLY A 109 5.49 25.18 4.82
N LYS A 110 5.76 25.30 6.12
CA LYS A 110 7.10 25.62 6.65
C LYS A 110 7.94 24.36 6.67
N ARG A 111 9.24 24.52 6.47
CA ARG A 111 10.20 23.42 6.56
C ARG A 111 11.16 23.71 7.71
N HIS A 112 11.27 22.76 8.62
CA HIS A 112 12.22 22.80 9.72
C HIS A 112 13.32 21.78 9.44
N SER A 113 14.55 22.25 9.30
CA SER A 113 15.74 21.41 9.10
C SER A 113 16.49 21.30 10.41
N PHE A 114 16.92 20.09 10.76
CA PHE A 114 17.69 19.79 11.96
C PHE A 114 18.97 19.08 11.56
N SER A 115 20.12 19.62 11.98
CA SER A 115 21.39 18.93 11.82
C SER A 115 21.48 17.77 12.81
N LEU A 116 22.16 16.70 12.42
CA LEU A 116 22.46 15.60 13.34
C LEU A 116 23.76 14.88 13.01
N ALA A 117 24.30 14.18 14.00
CA ALA A 117 25.45 13.30 13.84
C ALA A 117 25.32 12.06 14.73
N LEU A 118 25.84 10.94 14.26
CA LEU A 118 26.00 9.72 15.02
C LEU A 118 27.47 9.45 15.27
N ASP A 119 27.78 9.07 16.50
CA ASP A 119 29.12 8.72 16.93
C ASP A 119 29.11 7.47 17.81
N CYS A 120 30.29 6.93 18.05
CA CYS A 120 30.52 5.83 18.97
C CYS A 120 31.17 6.40 20.24
N SER A 121 30.71 6.00 21.42
CA SER A 121 31.29 6.43 22.69
C SER A 121 32.75 6.01 22.86
N GLN A 122 33.19 5.02 22.09
CA GLN A 122 34.56 4.51 22.02
C GLN A 122 34.87 4.08 20.59
N GLN A 123 36.14 4.14 20.20
CA GLN A 123 36.60 3.71 18.88
C GLN A 123 36.29 2.22 18.64
N GLY A 124 35.69 1.91 17.49
CA GLY A 124 35.31 0.53 17.12
C GLY A 124 34.00 0.01 17.73
N ALA A 125 33.31 0.80 18.56
CA ALA A 125 31.97 0.46 19.06
C ALA A 125 30.87 0.72 18.01
N ASN A 126 29.65 0.26 18.29
CA ASN A 126 28.46 0.62 17.50
C ASN A 126 28.08 2.08 17.75
N TYR A 127 27.43 2.73 16.77
CA TYR A 127 26.88 4.07 16.94
C TYR A 127 25.87 4.08 18.09
N ASN A 128 26.24 4.73 19.19
CA ASN A 128 25.48 4.78 20.43
C ASN A 128 25.39 6.20 21.01
N LEU A 129 25.80 7.22 20.26
CA LEU A 129 25.58 8.62 20.58
C LEU A 129 24.93 9.28 19.37
N LEU A 130 23.79 9.94 19.60
CA LEU A 130 23.10 10.78 18.61
C LEU A 130 23.17 12.24 19.07
N TYR A 131 23.86 13.07 18.32
CA TYR A 131 23.80 14.52 18.43
C TYR A 131 22.69 15.03 17.53
N PHE A 132 21.81 15.87 18.07
CA PHE A 132 20.65 16.43 17.37
C PHE A 132 20.54 17.91 17.74
N ASP A 133 20.40 18.74 16.72
CA ASP A 133 20.34 20.21 16.80
C ASP A 133 19.00 20.68 17.38
N ASP A 134 18.84 20.57 18.71
CA ASP A 134 17.54 20.78 19.37
C ASP A 134 17.03 22.22 19.17
N ASN A 135 17.95 23.19 19.04
CA ASN A 135 17.64 24.61 18.95
C ASN A 135 17.67 25.17 17.50
N ARG A 136 18.12 24.38 16.52
CA ARG A 136 18.25 24.73 15.09
C ARG A 136 19.27 25.83 14.80
N ASP A 137 20.33 25.93 15.59
CA ASP A 137 21.43 26.88 15.38
C ASP A 137 22.58 26.30 14.54
N ALA A 138 22.46 25.04 14.12
CA ALA A 138 23.47 24.28 13.39
C ALA A 138 24.79 24.09 14.15
N ASP A 139 24.76 24.10 15.48
CA ASP A 139 25.92 23.95 16.37
C ASP A 139 25.77 22.78 17.35
N LEU A 140 26.05 21.56 16.86
CA LEU A 140 25.95 20.32 17.64
C LEU A 140 26.96 20.24 18.81
N THR A 141 27.81 21.25 19.01
CA THR A 141 28.76 21.31 20.14
C THR A 141 28.08 21.72 21.45
N ASN A 142 26.92 22.38 21.36
CA ASN A 142 26.16 22.85 22.52
C ASN A 142 24.97 21.94 22.88
N ASP A 143 24.63 20.98 22.03
CA ASP A 143 23.56 20.02 22.26
C ASP A 143 24.01 18.79 23.07
N LYS A 144 23.13 18.31 23.95
CA LYS A 144 23.38 17.09 24.73
C LYS A 144 23.20 15.85 23.83
N PRO A 145 24.20 14.96 23.70
CA PRO A 145 24.03 13.73 22.94
C PRO A 145 23.01 12.80 23.59
N ARG A 146 22.14 12.21 22.76
CA ARG A 146 21.17 11.19 23.13
C ARG A 146 21.82 9.81 23.14
N LYS A 147 21.50 9.02 24.17
CA LYS A 147 21.97 7.64 24.34
C LYS A 147 20.92 6.63 23.87
N PRO A 148 21.25 5.34 23.70
CA PRO A 148 20.26 4.33 23.38
C PRO A 148 19.24 4.20 24.52
N SER A 149 17.95 4.24 24.17
CA SER A 149 16.86 4.01 25.09
C SER A 149 16.61 2.51 25.24
N LYS A 150 16.85 2.00 26.44
CA LYS A 150 16.60 0.59 26.76
C LYS A 150 15.12 0.26 26.68
N GLU A 151 14.26 1.11 27.23
CA GLU A 151 12.80 0.91 27.25
C GLU A 151 12.22 0.82 25.83
N ALA A 152 12.59 1.78 24.96
CA ALA A 152 12.14 1.78 23.57
C ALA A 152 12.70 0.57 22.81
N SER A 153 13.97 0.21 23.03
CA SER A 153 14.58 -0.93 22.36
C SER A 153 13.93 -2.25 22.78
N ASP A 154 13.70 -2.47 24.08
CA ASP A 154 13.07 -3.68 24.61
C ASP A 154 11.62 -3.83 24.12
N SER A 155 10.92 -2.71 23.89
CA SER A 155 9.49 -2.71 23.54
C SER A 155 9.19 -2.61 22.05
N LEU A 156 10.10 -2.04 21.24
CA LEU A 156 9.85 -1.72 19.82
C LEU A 156 10.79 -2.40 18.84
N ALA A 157 11.98 -2.85 19.25
CA ALA A 157 12.94 -3.43 18.34
C ALA A 157 12.40 -4.74 17.77
N ARG A 158 12.44 -4.86 16.43
CA ARG A 158 12.00 -6.07 15.76
C ARG A 158 13.12 -7.11 15.77
N PRO A 159 12.82 -8.38 16.12
CA PRO A 159 13.80 -9.44 15.98
C PRO A 159 14.07 -9.67 14.49
N SER A 160 15.29 -9.37 14.07
CA SER A 160 15.78 -9.64 12.72
C SER A 160 17.27 -9.90 12.76
N SER A 161 17.72 -10.85 11.93
CA SER A 161 19.15 -11.15 11.78
C SER A 161 19.87 -10.17 10.85
N SER A 162 19.16 -9.62 9.87
CA SER A 162 19.69 -8.75 8.83
C SER A 162 19.46 -7.27 9.09
N LEU A 163 18.63 -6.94 10.08
CA LEU A 163 18.32 -5.58 10.51
C LEU A 163 18.59 -5.45 12.01
N LYS A 164 19.46 -4.53 12.39
CA LYS A 164 19.59 -4.08 13.78
C LYS A 164 18.94 -2.72 13.93
N GLU A 165 18.11 -2.59 14.96
CA GLU A 165 17.44 -1.33 15.32
C GLU A 165 18.01 -0.85 16.67
N THR A 166 18.37 0.44 16.74
CA THR A 166 18.79 1.10 17.98
C THR A 166 17.92 2.34 18.16
N PHE A 167 17.08 2.33 19.19
CA PHE A 167 16.28 3.49 19.57
C PHE A 167 17.09 4.36 20.52
N PHE A 168 17.11 5.66 20.27
CA PHE A 168 17.73 6.65 21.15
C PHE A 168 16.72 7.26 22.11
N GLU A 169 17.21 7.94 23.15
CA GLU A 169 16.43 8.88 23.94
C GLU A 169 15.68 9.85 23.02
N SER A 170 14.48 10.24 23.43
CA SER A 170 13.61 11.07 22.59
C SER A 170 14.16 12.47 22.36
N VAL A 171 13.70 13.06 21.25
CA VAL A 171 13.86 14.47 20.94
C VAL A 171 12.49 15.12 20.85
N THR A 172 12.45 16.43 21.03
CA THR A 172 11.19 17.18 21.01
C THR A 172 11.24 18.18 19.87
N VAL A 173 10.24 18.11 18.99
CA VAL A 173 10.18 18.97 17.80
C VAL A 173 8.87 19.74 17.80
N PRO A 174 8.90 21.09 17.70
CA PRO A 174 7.69 21.90 17.61
C PRO A 174 7.04 21.79 16.23
N PHE A 175 5.71 21.77 16.21
CA PHE A 175 4.87 21.80 15.02
C PHE A 175 3.67 22.71 15.24
N ASP A 176 3.18 23.34 14.17
CA ASP A 176 1.95 24.11 14.12
C ASP A 176 0.74 23.17 13.96
N PHE A 177 -0.12 23.16 14.96
CA PHE A 177 -1.38 22.43 14.91
C PHE A 177 -2.59 23.31 14.57
N GLY A 178 -2.35 24.46 13.93
CA GLY A 178 -3.38 25.40 13.50
C GLY A 178 -4.02 26.12 14.68
N PRO A 179 -5.35 26.05 14.86
CA PRO A 179 -6.02 26.73 15.97
C PRO A 179 -5.52 26.31 17.37
N GLY A 180 -4.90 25.13 17.49
CA GLY A 180 -4.27 24.65 18.72
C GLY A 180 -2.91 25.28 19.03
N GLY A 181 -2.36 26.09 18.11
CA GLY A 181 -1.05 26.71 18.24
C GLY A 181 0.11 25.76 17.99
N GLU A 182 1.31 26.22 18.32
CA GLU A 182 2.52 25.40 18.27
C GLU A 182 2.54 24.40 19.43
N GLN A 183 2.74 23.12 19.12
CA GLN A 183 2.92 22.07 20.10
C GLN A 183 4.13 21.21 19.76
N SER A 184 4.76 20.72 20.81
CA SER A 184 5.92 19.88 20.73
C SER A 184 5.53 18.41 20.64
N LEU A 185 6.03 17.71 19.62
CA LEU A 185 5.93 16.26 19.50
C LEU A 185 7.19 15.59 20.03
N GLU A 186 6.99 14.55 20.84
CA GLU A 186 8.05 13.64 21.24
C GLU A 186 8.33 12.63 20.12
N LEU A 187 9.57 12.61 19.63
CA LEU A 187 10.02 11.73 18.56
C LEU A 187 11.09 10.78 19.08
N LEU A 188 11.00 9.51 18.70
CA LEU A 188 11.98 8.47 18.94
C LEU A 188 12.89 8.32 17.72
N PRO A 189 14.17 8.71 17.81
CA PRO A 189 15.13 8.42 16.76
C PRO A 189 15.46 6.91 16.77
N CYS A 190 15.37 6.27 15.62
CA CYS A 190 15.65 4.85 15.42
C CYS A 190 16.70 4.69 14.32
N LEU A 191 17.90 4.25 14.69
CA LEU A 191 18.95 3.89 13.75
C LEU A 191 18.72 2.45 13.29
N ARG A 192 18.68 2.28 11.97
CA ARG A 192 18.54 1.01 11.27
C ARG A 192 19.81 0.72 10.51
N THR A 193 20.47 -0.38 10.84
CA THR A 193 21.62 -0.88 10.09
C THR A 193 21.25 -2.21 9.46
N TYR A 194 21.35 -2.27 8.13
CA TYR A 194 21.19 -3.50 7.38
C TYR A 194 22.56 -4.00 6.94
N GLU A 195 22.73 -5.32 6.86
CA GLU A 195 23.94 -5.90 6.30
C GLU A 195 24.15 -5.41 4.84
N GLY A 196 25.34 -4.88 4.55
CA GLY A 196 25.69 -4.40 3.21
C GLY A 196 25.00 -3.11 2.75
N SER A 197 24.21 -2.44 3.59
CA SER A 197 23.55 -1.18 3.22
C SER A 197 24.00 0.00 4.09
N GLN A 198 23.84 1.21 3.57
CA GLN A 198 24.07 2.42 4.34
C GLN A 198 23.10 2.50 5.54
N PRO A 199 23.59 2.84 6.74
CA PRO A 199 22.74 3.09 7.90
C PRO A 199 21.68 4.15 7.63
N GLN A 200 20.53 4.00 8.29
CA GLN A 200 19.36 4.85 8.11
C GLN A 200 18.85 5.34 9.46
N LEU A 201 18.56 6.63 9.60
CA LEU A 201 17.92 7.16 10.80
C LEU A 201 16.47 7.52 10.48
N SER A 202 15.55 7.11 11.35
CA SER A 202 14.13 7.47 11.24
C SER A 202 13.64 8.08 12.54
N PHE A 203 12.79 9.09 12.43
CA PHE A 203 12.13 9.73 13.56
C PHE A 203 10.68 9.27 13.63
N ILE A 204 10.33 8.60 14.72
CA ILE A 204 9.03 7.97 14.94
C ILE A 204 8.28 8.77 15.99
N ALA A 205 7.00 9.08 15.80
CA ALA A 205 6.23 9.69 16.87
C ALA A 205 6.09 8.69 18.03
N ALA A 206 6.40 9.13 19.26
CA ALA A 206 6.36 8.27 20.43
C ALA A 206 4.93 7.82 20.78
N ARG A 207 3.93 8.52 20.26
CA ARG A 207 2.52 8.43 20.69
C ARG A 207 1.56 8.34 19.50
N VAL A 208 0.44 7.66 19.72
CA VAL A 208 -0.64 7.42 18.75
C VAL A 208 -1.97 7.68 19.44
N HIS A 209 -2.96 8.23 18.71
CA HIS A 209 -4.31 8.45 19.22
C HIS A 209 -5.18 7.22 18.98
N VAL A 210 -5.82 6.72 20.03
CA VAL A 210 -6.61 5.49 20.01
C VAL A 210 -7.99 5.73 20.59
N GLY A 211 -9.01 5.24 19.91
CA GLY A 211 -10.38 5.28 20.42
C GLY A 211 -11.26 4.26 19.74
N GLU A 212 -12.52 4.21 20.16
CA GLU A 212 -13.48 3.20 19.75
C GLU A 212 -14.75 3.85 19.24
N PHE A 213 -15.38 3.22 18.26
CA PHE A 213 -16.72 3.56 17.78
C PHE A 213 -17.44 2.28 17.35
N GLU A 214 -18.76 2.37 17.16
CA GLU A 214 -19.61 1.26 16.78
C GLU A 214 -20.40 1.59 15.52
N ILE A 215 -20.45 0.65 14.56
CA ILE A 215 -21.29 0.70 13.38
C ILE A 215 -22.02 -0.63 13.29
N ASP A 216 -23.35 -0.59 13.20
CA ASP A 216 -24.22 -1.76 13.04
C ASP A 216 -23.90 -2.91 14.03
N GLY A 217 -23.71 -2.56 15.32
CA GLY A 217 -23.37 -3.52 16.38
C GLY A 217 -21.92 -4.02 16.35
N THR A 218 -21.09 -3.54 15.42
CA THR A 218 -19.68 -3.91 15.28
C THR A 218 -18.79 -2.81 15.85
N SER A 219 -18.06 -3.15 16.92
CA SER A 219 -17.07 -2.28 17.54
C SER A 219 -15.76 -2.25 16.73
N HIS A 220 -15.30 -1.04 16.45
CA HIS A 220 -14.08 -0.74 15.72
C HIS A 220 -13.14 0.08 16.61
N GLN A 221 -11.84 -0.24 16.55
CA GLN A 221 -10.77 0.59 17.07
C GLN A 221 -10.18 1.44 15.95
N ALA A 222 -10.02 2.73 16.23
CA ALA A 222 -9.35 3.68 15.37
C ALA A 222 -7.98 4.04 15.96
N PHE A 223 -6.96 4.08 15.10
CA PHE A 223 -5.61 4.51 15.43
C PHE A 223 -5.21 5.65 14.50
N ILE A 224 -4.91 6.82 15.05
CA ILE A 224 -4.49 8.01 14.28
C ILE A 224 -3.07 8.41 14.68
N GLY A 225 -2.23 8.66 13.69
CA GLY A 225 -0.85 9.09 13.91
C GLY A 225 -0.08 9.28 12.61
N TYR A 226 1.23 9.08 12.67
CA TYR A 226 2.14 9.30 11.55
C TYR A 226 2.82 8.00 11.13
N GLN A 227 2.63 7.60 9.87
CA GLN A 227 3.37 6.48 9.30
C GLN A 227 4.68 6.93 8.65
N TYR A 228 4.64 7.75 7.60
CA TYR A 228 5.82 8.09 6.78
C TYR A 228 6.29 9.54 6.90
N THR A 229 5.41 10.45 7.30
CA THR A 229 5.72 11.87 7.33
C THR A 229 5.06 12.48 8.56
N ILE A 230 5.85 13.17 9.35
CA ILE A 230 5.39 13.88 10.55
C ILE A 230 5.19 15.34 10.17
N ARG A 231 3.96 15.84 10.33
CA ARG A 231 3.54 17.19 9.89
C ARG A 231 2.81 18.01 10.96
N GLY A 232 2.84 17.56 12.22
CA GLY A 232 2.02 18.16 13.27
C GLY A 232 0.54 17.82 13.10
N ARG A 233 -0.18 18.57 12.28
CA ARG A 233 -1.63 18.37 12.15
C ARG A 233 -2.02 16.97 11.71
N LEU A 234 -2.97 16.37 12.44
CA LEU A 234 -3.55 15.06 12.13
C LEU A 234 -4.80 15.14 11.26
N ASP A 235 -5.35 16.33 10.99
CA ASP A 235 -6.57 16.51 10.18
C ASP A 235 -6.35 16.50 8.66
N GLN A 236 -5.15 16.14 8.20
CA GLN A 236 -4.79 16.15 6.78
C GLN A 236 -5.30 14.90 6.06
N PRO A 237 -5.66 14.99 4.76
CA PRO A 237 -6.12 13.83 3.98
C PRO A 237 -5.17 12.63 4.04
N SER A 238 -3.87 12.88 4.05
CA SER A 238 -2.82 11.85 4.08
C SER A 238 -2.47 11.35 5.48
N THR A 239 -3.10 11.85 6.55
CA THR A 239 -2.86 11.38 7.92
C THR A 239 -3.13 9.88 8.00
N THR A 240 -2.31 9.16 8.75
CA THR A 240 -2.51 7.73 8.93
C THR A 240 -3.71 7.48 9.84
N LEU A 241 -4.69 6.74 9.33
CA LEU A 241 -5.83 6.20 10.07
C LEU A 241 -5.85 4.69 9.86
N MET A 242 -5.68 3.91 10.91
CA MET A 242 -5.94 2.46 10.86
C MET A 242 -7.26 2.15 11.55
N LEU A 243 -8.07 1.32 10.90
CA LEU A 243 -9.32 0.82 11.43
C LEU A 243 -9.19 -0.68 11.64
N ALA A 244 -9.37 -1.14 12.88
CA ALA A 244 -9.38 -2.55 13.23
C ALA A 244 -10.73 -2.94 13.84
N PRO A 245 -11.45 -3.93 13.29
CA PRO A 245 -12.58 -4.51 14.00
C PRO A 245 -12.04 -5.18 15.27
N ARG A 246 -12.78 -5.10 16.39
CA ARG A 246 -12.32 -5.65 17.68
C ARG A 246 -12.00 -7.16 17.63
N ARG A 247 -12.54 -7.87 16.64
CA ARG A 247 -12.31 -9.31 16.38
C ARG A 247 -11.90 -9.57 14.93
N GLY A 248 -10.93 -8.83 14.40
CA GLY A 248 -10.38 -9.12 13.09
C GLY A 248 -9.16 -8.27 12.75
N GLU A 249 -8.66 -8.46 11.54
CA GLU A 249 -7.48 -7.75 11.07
C GLU A 249 -7.81 -6.32 10.65
N PRO A 250 -6.90 -5.35 10.87
CA PRO A 250 -7.07 -4.00 10.39
C PRO A 250 -7.18 -3.97 8.86
N ALA A 251 -7.93 -3.00 8.35
CA ALA A 251 -7.95 -2.73 6.92
C ALA A 251 -6.52 -2.44 6.43
N TYR A 252 -6.04 -3.27 5.51
CA TYR A 252 -4.70 -3.21 4.98
C TYR A 252 -4.80 -3.32 3.45
N TRP A 253 -4.96 -2.19 2.79
CA TRP A 253 -4.90 -2.04 1.35
C TRP A 253 -4.33 -0.66 0.99
N TRP A 254 -3.86 -0.48 -0.25
CA TRP A 254 -3.10 0.72 -0.60
C TRP A 254 -3.98 1.97 -0.59
N GLY A 255 -3.66 2.88 0.34
CA GLY A 255 -4.46 4.08 0.60
C GLY A 255 -5.55 3.90 1.65
N GLY A 256 -5.85 2.66 2.07
CA GLY A 256 -6.87 2.36 3.09
C GLY A 256 -6.45 2.69 4.51
N ASN A 257 -5.22 3.14 4.70
CA ASN A 257 -4.71 3.58 5.98
C ASN A 257 -4.58 5.11 6.06
N GLN A 258 -5.32 5.84 5.22
CA GLN A 258 -5.33 7.30 5.16
C GLN A 258 -6.67 7.85 5.62
N LEU A 259 -6.67 9.02 6.26
CA LEU A 259 -7.88 9.67 6.76
C LEU A 259 -8.91 9.93 5.64
N ASN A 260 -8.44 10.20 4.41
CA ASN A 260 -9.30 10.41 3.25
C ASN A 260 -9.80 9.11 2.58
N ALA A 261 -9.47 7.93 3.11
CA ALA A 261 -10.03 6.69 2.62
C ALA A 261 -11.53 6.61 2.91
N THR A 262 -12.29 6.12 1.94
CA THR A 262 -13.71 5.83 2.12
C THR A 262 -13.86 4.31 2.30
N HIS A 263 -14.35 3.90 3.48
CA HIS A 263 -14.40 2.49 3.90
C HIS A 263 -15.82 1.94 3.83
N LEU A 264 -15.99 0.74 3.29
CA LEU A 264 -17.20 -0.04 3.46
C LEU A 264 -17.16 -0.70 4.85
N LEU A 265 -18.04 -0.28 5.76
CA LEU A 265 -18.18 -0.85 7.10
C LEU A 265 -19.64 -1.29 7.25
N GLY A 266 -19.87 -2.59 7.45
CA GLY A 266 -21.21 -3.15 7.28
C GLY A 266 -21.63 -3.11 5.81
N ASP A 267 -22.81 -2.54 5.54
CA ASP A 267 -23.37 -2.40 4.19
C ASP A 267 -23.21 -0.98 3.60
N ARG A 268 -22.57 -0.06 4.34
CA ARG A 268 -22.49 1.36 3.97
C ARG A 268 -21.06 1.87 3.92
N TYR A 269 -20.82 2.82 3.03
CA TYR A 269 -19.56 3.55 2.97
C TYR A 269 -19.50 4.64 4.03
N TYR A 270 -18.33 4.84 4.62
CA TYR A 270 -18.05 5.87 5.63
C TYR A 270 -16.80 6.66 5.28
N ARG A 271 -16.83 7.94 5.62
CA ARG A 271 -15.73 8.90 5.53
C ARG A 271 -15.30 9.35 6.91
N PHE A 272 -14.05 9.76 7.02
CA PHE A 272 -13.41 10.10 8.28
C PHE A 272 -12.81 11.50 8.22
N SER A 273 -12.87 12.18 9.35
CA SER A 273 -12.11 13.41 9.60
C SER A 273 -11.75 13.46 11.07
N CYS A 274 -10.67 14.13 11.44
CA CYS A 274 -10.33 14.34 12.84
C CYS A 274 -10.00 15.80 13.10
N THR A 275 -9.93 16.16 14.37
CA THR A 275 -9.41 17.46 14.80
C THR A 275 -7.91 17.57 14.47
N PRO A 276 -7.34 18.79 14.37
CA PRO A 276 -5.90 18.96 14.15
C PRO A 276 -5.03 18.23 15.18
N MET A 277 -5.52 18.14 16.43
CA MET A 277 -4.91 17.43 17.56
C MET A 277 -5.07 15.90 17.51
N GLY A 278 -5.95 15.37 16.65
CA GLY A 278 -6.30 13.95 16.65
C GLY A 278 -7.04 13.47 17.91
N ASP A 279 -7.53 14.36 18.78
CA ASP A 279 -8.27 14.01 20.01
C ASP A 279 -9.72 13.59 19.74
N LYS A 280 -10.26 13.88 18.55
CA LYS A 280 -11.60 13.45 18.12
C LYS A 280 -11.58 12.97 16.68
N LEU A 281 -12.23 11.83 16.44
CA LEU A 281 -12.51 11.28 15.11
C LEU A 281 -14.00 11.38 14.83
N THR A 282 -14.34 12.03 13.72
CA THR A 282 -15.69 12.07 13.17
C THR A 282 -15.82 11.01 12.10
N VAL A 283 -16.80 10.13 12.24
CA VAL A 283 -17.16 9.06 11.33
C VAL A 283 -18.51 9.41 10.71
N ARG A 284 -18.51 9.74 9.42
CA ARG A 284 -19.71 10.18 8.71
C ARG A 284 -20.07 9.16 7.63
N PRO A 285 -21.34 8.71 7.55
CA PRO A 285 -21.76 7.93 6.40
C PRO A 285 -21.55 8.68 5.09
N TYR A 286 -21.20 7.98 4.03
CA TYR A 286 -21.12 8.51 2.68
C TYR A 286 -22.52 8.56 2.07
N ASP A 287 -22.98 9.77 1.75
CA ASP A 287 -24.31 10.03 1.19
C ASP A 287 -24.30 10.31 -0.32
N GLY A 288 -23.11 10.24 -0.94
CA GLY A 288 -22.98 10.44 -2.38
C GLY A 288 -23.42 9.21 -3.18
N PRO A 289 -23.53 9.34 -4.51
CA PRO A 289 -23.92 8.23 -5.35
C PRO A 289 -22.83 7.15 -5.42
N LEU A 290 -23.26 5.91 -5.61
CA LEU A 290 -22.42 4.76 -5.93
C LEU A 290 -22.55 4.42 -7.42
N GLY A 291 -21.46 3.93 -8.01
CA GLY A 291 -21.42 3.39 -9.36
C GLY A 291 -20.88 1.96 -9.37
N VAL A 292 -21.11 1.24 -10.46
CA VAL A 292 -20.63 -0.15 -10.63
C VAL A 292 -19.26 -0.14 -11.29
N PHE A 293 -18.29 -0.80 -10.68
CA PHE A 293 -16.99 -1.11 -11.27
C PHE A 293 -16.92 -2.62 -11.53
N GLU A 294 -16.66 -3.00 -12.78
CA GLU A 294 -16.58 -4.40 -13.22
C GLU A 294 -15.24 -4.64 -13.95
N VAL A 295 -14.70 -5.84 -13.80
CA VAL A 295 -13.63 -6.32 -14.69
C VAL A 295 -14.22 -7.12 -15.85
N GLY A 296 -13.78 -6.82 -17.07
CA GLY A 296 -14.22 -7.43 -18.31
C GLY A 296 -13.18 -8.34 -18.94
N ALA A 297 -13.62 -9.29 -19.77
CA ALA A 297 -12.72 -10.23 -20.44
C ALA A 297 -12.05 -9.65 -21.71
N GLY A 298 -12.42 -8.44 -22.16
CA GLY A 298 -11.86 -7.80 -23.35
C GLY A 298 -12.05 -8.64 -24.63
N GLY A 299 -13.24 -9.24 -24.79
CA GLY A 299 -13.57 -10.13 -25.92
C GLY A 299 -13.00 -11.55 -25.82
N ARG A 300 -12.23 -11.87 -24.77
CA ARG A 300 -11.66 -13.22 -24.55
C ARG A 300 -12.72 -14.14 -23.94
N LYS A 301 -12.67 -15.42 -24.28
CA LYS A 301 -13.50 -16.45 -23.64
C LYS A 301 -12.75 -17.01 -22.44
N VAL A 302 -13.15 -16.59 -21.24
CA VAL A 302 -12.53 -17.03 -19.98
C VAL A 302 -13.62 -17.38 -18.97
N GLU A 303 -13.36 -18.41 -18.17
CA GLU A 303 -14.30 -18.86 -17.12
C GLU A 303 -14.08 -18.09 -15.82
N ARG A 304 -12.82 -17.81 -15.48
CA ARG A 304 -12.43 -17.08 -14.27
C ARG A 304 -12.19 -15.62 -14.58
N LEU A 305 -12.89 -14.73 -13.88
CA LEU A 305 -12.70 -13.29 -13.98
C LEU A 305 -12.97 -12.65 -12.62
N ALA A 306 -11.92 -12.06 -12.02
CA ALA A 306 -12.03 -11.42 -10.72
C ALA A 306 -10.99 -10.32 -10.57
N MET A 307 -11.27 -9.35 -9.71
CA MET A 307 -10.36 -8.28 -9.35
C MET A 307 -10.39 -8.01 -7.85
N ARG A 308 -9.29 -7.50 -7.30
CA ARG A 308 -9.19 -6.95 -5.95
C ARG A 308 -8.09 -5.91 -5.86
N GLY A 309 -8.21 -4.97 -4.92
CA GLY A 309 -7.17 -3.99 -4.67
C GLY A 309 -7.76 -2.64 -4.30
N SER A 310 -7.30 -1.57 -4.93
CA SER A 310 -7.66 -0.21 -4.54
C SER A 310 -7.54 0.78 -5.67
N LEU A 311 -8.46 1.76 -5.64
CA LEU A 311 -8.47 2.92 -6.51
C LEU A 311 -8.20 4.17 -5.68
N ARG A 312 -7.58 5.17 -6.31
CA ARG A 312 -7.37 6.50 -5.73
C ARG A 312 -7.91 7.56 -6.68
N SER A 313 -8.41 8.62 -6.09
CA SER A 313 -8.68 9.90 -6.74
C SER A 313 -7.83 10.98 -6.07
N GLN A 314 -7.95 12.21 -6.53
CA GLN A 314 -7.31 13.36 -5.87
C GLN A 314 -7.79 13.52 -4.42
N GLU A 315 -9.03 13.14 -4.14
CA GLU A 315 -9.68 13.42 -2.85
C GLU A 315 -9.81 12.19 -1.95
N SER A 316 -9.78 10.97 -2.49
CA SER A 316 -10.14 9.76 -1.74
C SER A 316 -9.36 8.52 -2.19
N ALA A 317 -9.38 7.49 -1.36
CA ALA A 317 -9.05 6.12 -1.75
C ALA A 317 -10.23 5.20 -1.47
N VAL A 318 -10.42 4.15 -2.27
CA VAL A 318 -11.49 3.16 -2.10
C VAL A 318 -10.96 1.74 -2.36
N ALA A 319 -11.43 0.78 -1.58
CA ALA A 319 -11.17 -0.64 -1.83
C ALA A 319 -11.95 -1.11 -3.07
N VAL A 320 -11.30 -1.97 -3.86
CA VAL A 320 -11.92 -2.72 -4.96
C VAL A 320 -12.05 -4.17 -4.49
N GLY A 321 -13.27 -4.63 -4.27
CA GLY A 321 -13.54 -5.97 -3.74
C GLY A 321 -14.95 -6.12 -3.21
N ASP A 322 -15.30 -7.33 -2.82
CA ASP A 322 -16.57 -7.67 -2.15
C ASP A 322 -16.33 -7.78 -0.63
N GLY A 323 -16.01 -6.64 -0.01
CA GLY A 323 -15.59 -6.56 1.39
C GLY A 323 -14.11 -6.91 1.61
N LEU A 324 -13.75 -7.17 2.87
CA LEU A 324 -12.38 -7.49 3.29
C LEU A 324 -12.28 -8.93 3.78
N ASP A 325 -11.17 -9.59 3.44
CA ASP A 325 -10.73 -10.89 3.95
C ASP A 325 -9.32 -10.71 4.53
N ASN A 326 -9.18 -10.92 5.83
CA ASN A 326 -7.94 -10.65 6.58
C ASN A 326 -7.35 -9.25 6.31
N GLY A 327 -8.23 -8.23 6.30
CA GLY A 327 -7.86 -6.83 6.06
C GLY A 327 -7.64 -6.44 4.60
N TRP A 328 -7.51 -7.40 3.68
CA TRP A 328 -7.31 -7.15 2.24
C TRP A 328 -8.63 -7.34 1.45
N PRO A 329 -8.87 -6.57 0.38
CA PRO A 329 -10.09 -6.71 -0.42
C PRO A 329 -10.30 -8.10 -1.02
N LYS A 330 -11.50 -8.66 -0.81
CA LYS A 330 -11.90 -9.96 -1.36
C LYS A 330 -12.12 -9.85 -2.86
N ALA A 331 -11.57 -10.82 -3.61
CA ALA A 331 -11.71 -10.85 -5.07
C ALA A 331 -13.18 -10.96 -5.50
N THR A 332 -13.57 -10.14 -6.47
CA THR A 332 -14.91 -10.14 -7.06
C THR A 332 -14.85 -9.77 -8.53
N ARG A 333 -15.87 -10.11 -9.31
CA ARG A 333 -15.98 -9.64 -10.70
C ARG A 333 -16.47 -8.19 -10.77
N GLN A 334 -17.32 -7.78 -9.81
CA GLN A 334 -17.92 -6.46 -9.77
C GLN A 334 -18.08 -5.99 -8.32
N CYS A 335 -18.01 -4.68 -8.10
CA CYS A 335 -18.34 -4.06 -6.83
C CYS A 335 -18.98 -2.68 -7.05
N GLN A 336 -19.78 -2.23 -6.08
CA GLN A 336 -20.25 -0.85 -6.04
C GLN A 336 -19.25 -0.01 -5.26
N ILE A 337 -18.87 1.14 -5.80
CA ILE A 337 -17.96 2.08 -5.11
C ILE A 337 -18.43 3.53 -5.35
N PRO A 338 -18.00 4.51 -4.53
CA PRO A 338 -18.31 5.92 -4.75
C PRO A 338 -18.05 6.39 -6.19
N VAL A 339 -19.00 7.13 -6.76
CA VAL A 339 -18.84 7.79 -8.08
C VAL A 339 -17.66 8.74 -8.05
N GLY A 340 -16.86 8.74 -9.12
CA GLY A 340 -15.67 9.59 -9.22
C GLY A 340 -14.74 9.19 -10.34
N ASP A 341 -13.65 9.95 -10.47
CA ASP A 341 -12.57 9.70 -11.41
C ASP A 341 -11.35 9.18 -10.65
N TYR A 342 -10.89 8.00 -11.07
CA TYR A 342 -9.92 7.22 -10.35
C TYR A 342 -8.74 6.76 -11.21
N TYR A 343 -7.67 6.40 -10.54
CA TYR A 343 -6.57 5.60 -11.06
C TYR A 343 -6.27 4.45 -10.09
N PRO A 344 -5.72 3.32 -10.55
CA PRO A 344 -5.36 2.21 -9.67
C PRO A 344 -4.20 2.59 -8.75
N ALA A 345 -4.36 2.46 -7.44
CA ALA A 345 -3.20 2.43 -6.55
C ALA A 345 -2.47 1.09 -6.69
N ILE A 346 -3.24 0.02 -6.58
CA ILE A 346 -2.85 -1.32 -7.03
C ILE A 346 -4.12 -2.15 -7.25
N ILE A 347 -4.19 -2.92 -8.31
CA ILE A 347 -5.27 -3.88 -8.55
C ILE A 347 -4.66 -5.18 -9.07
N ASP A 348 -5.03 -6.29 -8.44
CA ASP A 348 -4.82 -7.63 -8.97
C ASP A 348 -6.06 -8.04 -9.76
N ILE A 349 -5.86 -8.57 -10.97
CA ILE A 349 -6.90 -9.07 -11.85
C ILE A 349 -6.56 -10.49 -12.25
N ASP A 350 -7.50 -11.41 -12.05
CA ASP A 350 -7.46 -12.77 -12.57
C ASP A 350 -8.29 -12.85 -13.87
N ILE A 351 -7.66 -13.29 -14.96
CA ILE A 351 -8.27 -13.53 -16.27
C ILE A 351 -7.90 -14.96 -16.70
N GLY A 352 -8.83 -15.90 -16.51
CA GLY A 352 -8.54 -17.33 -16.67
C GLY A 352 -7.43 -17.78 -15.71
N ASP A 353 -6.37 -18.35 -16.28
CA ASP A 353 -5.17 -18.79 -15.53
C ASP A 353 -4.09 -17.70 -15.43
N VAL A 354 -4.37 -16.47 -15.88
CA VAL A 354 -3.41 -15.36 -15.81
C VAL A 354 -3.81 -14.40 -14.69
N ARG A 355 -2.83 -14.01 -13.87
CA ARG A 355 -2.95 -12.89 -12.93
C ARG A 355 -2.14 -11.71 -13.43
N LEU A 356 -2.79 -10.57 -13.51
CA LEU A 356 -2.24 -9.28 -13.85
C LEU A 356 -2.27 -8.37 -12.61
N THR A 357 -1.17 -7.70 -12.30
CA THR A 357 -1.15 -6.62 -11.29
C THR A 357 -0.92 -5.29 -11.98
N VAL A 358 -1.76 -4.28 -11.72
CA VAL A 358 -1.65 -2.93 -12.30
C VAL A 358 -1.58 -1.86 -11.22
N SER A 359 -0.97 -0.73 -11.53
CA SER A 359 -1.00 0.50 -10.72
C SER A 359 -0.98 1.74 -11.59
N ASN A 360 -1.05 2.92 -10.98
CA ASN A 360 -0.78 4.18 -11.63
C ASN A 360 0.62 4.16 -12.24
N ASN A 361 0.76 4.79 -13.41
CA ASN A 361 2.07 5.02 -14.01
C ASN A 361 2.69 6.30 -13.42
N TYR A 362 3.77 6.15 -12.67
CA TYR A 362 4.61 7.26 -12.16
C TYR A 362 5.91 7.43 -12.97
N HIS A 363 6.14 6.57 -13.97
CA HIS A 363 7.21 6.70 -14.96
C HIS A 363 6.74 7.55 -16.14
N THR A 364 7.61 7.78 -17.11
CA THR A 364 7.27 8.41 -18.39
C THR A 364 6.04 7.73 -19.02
N ASN A 365 5.10 8.50 -19.58
CA ASN A 365 3.94 7.92 -20.26
C ASN A 365 4.19 7.67 -21.75
N ALA A 366 3.20 7.08 -22.42
CA ALA A 366 3.26 6.78 -23.85
C ALA A 366 3.38 8.04 -24.73
N GLN A 367 3.00 9.21 -24.21
CA GLN A 367 3.14 10.50 -24.87
C GLN A 367 4.51 11.16 -24.60
N GLY A 368 5.40 10.51 -23.86
CA GLY A 368 6.74 11.02 -23.52
C GLY A 368 6.75 12.07 -22.41
N GLN A 369 5.63 12.27 -21.71
CA GLN A 369 5.61 13.17 -20.54
C GLN A 369 6.40 12.53 -19.40
N PRO A 370 7.27 13.31 -18.71
CA PRO A 370 8.18 12.77 -17.72
C PRO A 370 7.46 12.24 -16.46
N SER A 371 8.22 11.55 -15.62
CA SER A 371 7.84 11.20 -14.26
C SER A 371 7.59 12.44 -13.39
N GLY A 372 6.77 12.30 -12.35
CA GLY A 372 6.39 13.39 -11.44
C GLY A 372 5.20 14.25 -11.90
N ARG A 373 4.52 13.87 -12.98
CA ARG A 373 3.23 14.47 -13.38
C ARG A 373 2.10 14.04 -12.44
N GLU A 374 0.99 14.77 -12.50
CA GLU A 374 -0.27 14.34 -11.88
C GLU A 374 -0.73 13.00 -12.48
N PRO A 375 -1.19 12.04 -11.66
CA PRO A 375 -1.74 10.79 -12.15
C PRO A 375 -2.96 11.01 -13.06
N VAL A 376 -3.07 10.19 -14.12
CA VAL A 376 -4.23 10.22 -15.01
C VAL A 376 -5.37 9.41 -14.40
N SER A 377 -6.45 10.08 -14.01
CA SER A 377 -7.67 9.44 -13.49
C SER A 377 -8.55 8.86 -14.61
N GLY A 378 -8.02 7.89 -15.36
CA GLY A 378 -8.69 7.29 -16.52
C GLY A 378 -9.90 6.40 -16.22
N ILE A 379 -10.12 6.01 -14.97
CA ILE A 379 -11.24 5.14 -14.55
C ILE A 379 -12.40 6.01 -14.07
N THR A 380 -13.38 6.19 -14.94
CA THR A 380 -14.49 7.15 -14.79
C THR A 380 -15.77 6.43 -14.33
N ILE A 381 -15.99 6.32 -13.01
CA ILE A 381 -17.12 5.58 -12.45
C ILE A 381 -18.31 6.52 -12.28
N ARG A 382 -19.49 6.11 -12.75
CA ARG A 382 -20.74 6.89 -12.76
C ARG A 382 -21.92 6.04 -12.26
N GLN A 383 -23.00 6.69 -11.83
CA GLN A 383 -24.14 6.04 -11.19
C GLN A 383 -24.98 5.20 -12.16
N ASP A 384 -25.13 5.67 -13.39
CA ASP A 384 -26.05 5.19 -14.41
C ASP A 384 -25.45 4.12 -15.32
N LYS A 385 -24.12 4.01 -15.35
CA LYS A 385 -23.40 3.11 -16.25
C LYS A 385 -22.25 2.40 -15.55
N PRO A 386 -22.20 1.05 -15.61
CA PRO A 386 -21.03 0.31 -15.16
C PRO A 386 -19.77 0.73 -15.94
N TYR A 387 -18.68 0.97 -15.21
CA TYR A 387 -17.37 1.08 -15.82
C TYR A 387 -16.75 -0.31 -15.89
N VAL A 388 -16.39 -0.75 -17.10
CA VAL A 388 -15.79 -2.07 -17.34
C VAL A 388 -14.31 -1.91 -17.68
N LEU A 389 -13.43 -2.43 -16.80
CA LEU A 389 -11.99 -2.51 -17.05
C LEU A 389 -11.67 -3.82 -17.77
N ASP A 390 -11.36 -3.77 -19.07
CA ASP A 390 -11.28 -4.98 -19.91
C ASP A 390 -9.92 -5.24 -20.59
N PHE A 391 -8.98 -4.30 -20.43
CA PHE A 391 -7.64 -4.35 -21.02
C PHE A 391 -7.68 -4.60 -22.54
N SER A 392 -8.59 -3.93 -23.24
CA SER A 392 -8.73 -4.00 -24.70
C SER A 392 -7.63 -3.22 -25.45
N ASN A 393 -6.98 -2.26 -24.79
CA ASN A 393 -5.87 -1.51 -25.38
C ASN A 393 -4.62 -2.39 -25.53
N LYS A 394 -3.86 -2.16 -26.59
CA LYS A 394 -2.55 -2.81 -26.77
C LYS A 394 -1.52 -2.16 -25.85
N PRO A 395 -0.89 -2.90 -24.93
CA PRO A 395 0.13 -2.33 -24.05
C PRO A 395 1.39 -1.96 -24.85
N VAL A 396 2.12 -0.98 -24.36
CA VAL A 396 3.36 -0.47 -24.96
C VAL A 396 4.51 -0.52 -23.96
N VAL A 397 5.72 -0.71 -24.47
CA VAL A 397 6.95 -0.64 -23.67
C VAL A 397 7.44 0.80 -23.66
N ILE A 398 7.63 1.36 -22.48
CA ILE A 398 8.18 2.69 -22.28
C ILE A 398 9.54 2.60 -21.61
N PHE A 399 10.55 3.22 -22.21
CA PHE A 399 11.86 3.36 -21.60
C PHE A 399 11.88 4.59 -20.70
N GLU A 400 12.06 4.37 -19.39
CA GLU A 400 12.20 5.43 -18.40
C GLU A 400 13.62 5.99 -18.39
N GLN A 401 14.62 5.13 -18.65
CA GLN A 401 16.02 5.49 -18.79
C GLN A 401 16.67 4.77 -19.99
N PRO A 402 17.67 5.38 -20.63
CA PRO A 402 18.12 6.75 -20.44
C PRO A 402 17.09 7.76 -20.98
N LYS A 403 17.05 8.97 -20.40
CA LYS A 403 16.25 10.08 -20.97
C LYS A 403 16.77 10.45 -22.37
N ALA A 404 15.88 10.93 -23.24
CA ALA A 404 16.21 11.23 -24.64
C ALA A 404 17.40 12.21 -24.82
N ASN A 405 17.65 13.06 -23.83
CA ASN A 405 18.75 14.04 -23.80
C ASN A 405 19.92 13.63 -22.89
N ALA A 406 19.95 12.39 -22.40
CA ALA A 406 21.03 11.90 -21.55
C ALA A 406 22.35 11.85 -22.34
N ARG A 407 23.41 12.41 -21.77
CA ARG A 407 24.77 12.30 -22.29
C ARG A 407 25.49 11.16 -21.58
N VAL A 408 25.94 10.18 -22.36
CA VAL A 408 26.71 9.03 -21.86
C VAL A 408 28.19 9.24 -22.17
N ARG A 409 29.07 8.95 -21.21
CA ARG A 409 30.52 9.01 -21.43
C ARG A 409 31.01 7.68 -22.00
N LEU A 410 32.04 7.72 -22.86
CA LEU A 410 32.64 6.49 -23.34
C LEU A 410 33.20 5.69 -22.15
N GLY A 411 32.90 4.39 -22.11
CA GLY A 411 33.31 3.50 -21.03
C GLY A 411 32.47 3.59 -19.74
N SER A 412 31.48 4.48 -19.66
CA SER A 412 30.57 4.51 -18.50
C SER A 412 29.47 3.47 -18.63
N GLU A 413 29.02 2.94 -17.50
CA GLU A 413 27.80 2.15 -17.40
C GLU A 413 26.57 3.01 -17.76
N VAL A 414 25.61 2.40 -18.44
CA VAL A 414 24.34 3.03 -18.81
C VAL A 414 23.22 2.28 -18.13
N LYS A 415 22.46 2.98 -17.30
CA LYS A 415 21.22 2.45 -16.75
C LYS A 415 20.14 2.47 -17.83
N VAL A 416 19.47 1.34 -18.02
CA VAL A 416 18.34 1.22 -18.94
C VAL A 416 17.15 0.70 -18.14
N GLU A 417 16.09 1.48 -18.08
CA GLU A 417 14.87 1.13 -17.36
C GLU A 417 13.70 1.09 -18.34
N ALA A 418 12.87 0.07 -18.26
CA ALA A 418 11.68 -0.08 -19.11
C ALA A 418 10.49 -0.66 -18.35
N VAL A 419 9.30 -0.17 -18.67
CA VAL A 419 8.03 -0.56 -18.07
C VAL A 419 6.97 -0.86 -19.13
N LEU A 420 6.01 -1.70 -18.79
CA LEU A 420 4.86 -2.01 -19.65
C LEU A 420 3.66 -1.17 -19.21
N VAL A 421 3.03 -0.46 -20.14
CA VAL A 421 1.97 0.53 -19.86
C VAL A 421 0.77 0.34 -20.79
N ASP A 422 -0.45 0.48 -20.27
CA ASP A 422 -1.63 0.76 -21.09
C ASP A 422 -1.62 2.25 -21.47
N PRO A 423 -1.46 2.59 -22.76
CA PRO A 423 -1.23 3.97 -23.18
C PRO A 423 -2.46 4.88 -23.08
N VAL A 424 -3.67 4.31 -22.93
CA VAL A 424 -4.93 5.06 -22.88
C VAL A 424 -5.29 5.37 -21.44
N LEU A 425 -5.17 4.38 -20.55
CA LEU A 425 -5.46 4.55 -19.13
C LEU A 425 -4.28 5.10 -18.33
N ASP A 426 -3.08 5.13 -18.92
CA ASP A 426 -1.81 5.47 -18.27
C ASP A 426 -1.57 4.66 -16.98
N ILE A 427 -1.83 3.36 -17.08
CA ILE A 427 -1.61 2.39 -15.99
C ILE A 427 -0.40 1.53 -16.30
N MET A 428 0.44 1.31 -15.30
CA MET A 428 1.58 0.41 -15.35
C MET A 428 1.12 -1.02 -15.09
N ILE A 429 1.57 -1.95 -15.92
CA ILE A 429 1.49 -3.39 -15.69
C ILE A 429 2.73 -3.80 -14.90
N ARG A 430 2.52 -4.22 -13.65
CA ARG A 430 3.60 -4.54 -12.69
C ARG A 430 4.04 -5.98 -12.69
N GLY A 431 3.16 -6.88 -13.11
CA GLY A 431 3.43 -8.30 -13.12
C GLY A 431 2.36 -9.06 -13.88
N LEU A 432 2.79 -10.06 -14.61
CA LEU A 432 1.95 -10.97 -15.37
C LEU A 432 2.36 -12.39 -15.00
N ASN A 433 1.43 -13.18 -14.47
CA ASN A 433 1.74 -14.50 -13.91
C ASN A 433 0.77 -15.56 -14.43
N GLN A 434 1.29 -16.72 -14.81
CA GLN A 434 0.51 -17.92 -15.07
C GLN A 434 0.28 -18.67 -13.75
N MET A 435 -0.96 -18.70 -13.28
CA MET A 435 -1.35 -19.30 -12.00
C MET A 435 -1.45 -20.82 -12.04
N GLY A 436 -1.66 -21.42 -13.23
CA GLY A 436 -1.71 -22.88 -13.40
C GLY A 436 -0.35 -23.59 -13.38
N ARG A 437 0.75 -22.84 -13.24
CA ARG A 437 2.12 -23.37 -13.17
C ARG A 437 2.86 -22.73 -12.02
N THR A 438 3.52 -23.57 -11.23
CA THR A 438 4.33 -23.11 -10.10
C THR A 438 5.79 -23.45 -10.35
N LYS A 439 6.68 -22.48 -10.15
CA LYS A 439 8.12 -22.68 -10.08
C LYS A 439 8.53 -22.68 -8.61
N THR A 440 9.41 -23.59 -8.21
CA THR A 440 9.98 -23.57 -6.86
C THR A 440 11.14 -22.58 -6.81
N ARG A 441 11.19 -21.81 -5.73
CA ARG A 441 12.29 -20.93 -5.39
C ARG A 441 12.73 -21.21 -3.97
N THR A 442 14.03 -21.39 -3.76
CA THR A 442 14.60 -21.46 -2.42
C THR A 442 14.96 -20.05 -1.98
N ILE A 443 14.37 -19.59 -0.89
CA ILE A 443 14.74 -18.34 -0.21
C ILE A 443 15.51 -18.69 1.06
N LYS A 444 16.56 -17.91 1.36
CA LYS A 444 17.18 -17.95 2.68
C LYS A 444 16.43 -16.98 3.58
N THR A 445 15.83 -17.49 4.65
CA THR A 445 15.21 -16.67 5.69
C THR A 445 16.28 -15.96 6.50
N GLY A 446 15.87 -14.95 7.28
CA GLY A 446 16.81 -14.20 8.11
C GLY A 446 17.64 -15.09 9.04
N ASP A 447 17.05 -16.15 9.61
CA ASP A 447 17.76 -17.10 10.47
C ASP A 447 18.70 -18.06 9.72
N GLY A 448 18.93 -17.84 8.42
CA GLY A 448 19.84 -18.62 7.58
C GLY A 448 19.27 -19.95 7.09
N ARG A 449 18.01 -20.27 7.43
CA ARG A 449 17.34 -21.47 6.93
C ARG A 449 16.92 -21.30 5.48
N GLU A 450 16.93 -22.39 4.74
CA GLU A 450 16.41 -22.43 3.38
C GLU A 450 14.93 -22.82 3.42
N GLN A 451 14.08 -21.97 2.86
CA GLN A 451 12.65 -22.24 2.67
C GLN A 451 12.37 -22.34 1.17
N VAL A 452 11.78 -23.46 0.76
CA VAL A 452 11.29 -23.63 -0.62
C VAL A 452 9.87 -23.07 -0.69
N ILE A 453 9.68 -22.06 -1.51
CA ILE A 453 8.38 -21.48 -1.81
C ILE A 453 7.99 -21.77 -3.25
N GLY A 454 6.69 -21.98 -3.48
CA GLY A 454 6.12 -22.06 -4.82
C GLY A 454 5.70 -20.67 -5.29
N GLU A 455 6.22 -20.21 -6.41
CA GLU A 455 5.83 -18.95 -7.04
C GLU A 455 5.14 -19.24 -8.38
N PRO A 456 4.08 -18.50 -8.75
CA PRO A 456 3.51 -18.57 -10.09
C PRO A 456 4.56 -18.31 -11.18
N TRP A 457 4.37 -18.91 -12.35
CA TRP A 457 5.30 -18.70 -13.46
C TRP A 457 5.10 -17.31 -14.06
N SER A 458 6.12 -16.44 -13.99
CA SER A 458 6.06 -15.11 -14.61
C SER A 458 5.99 -15.21 -16.14
N LEU A 459 5.08 -14.42 -16.71
CA LEU A 459 4.87 -14.15 -18.13
C LEU A 459 5.38 -12.76 -18.51
N ASP A 460 6.12 -12.09 -17.61
CA ASP A 460 6.63 -10.76 -17.87
C ASP A 460 7.55 -10.78 -19.11
N PRO A 461 7.44 -9.79 -20.01
CA PRO A 461 8.28 -9.75 -21.20
C PRO A 461 9.77 -9.70 -20.87
N ASN A 462 10.58 -10.47 -21.61
CA ASN A 462 12.03 -10.31 -21.59
C ASN A 462 12.45 -9.12 -22.45
N VAL A 463 13.28 -8.25 -21.89
CA VAL A 463 13.97 -7.16 -22.59
C VAL A 463 15.37 -7.63 -22.93
N VAL A 464 15.77 -7.47 -24.19
CA VAL A 464 17.12 -7.77 -24.66
C VAL A 464 17.71 -6.53 -25.32
N ILE A 465 18.86 -6.08 -24.82
CA ILE A 465 19.61 -4.97 -25.39
C ILE A 465 20.74 -5.52 -26.22
N LYS A 466 20.79 -5.13 -27.49
CA LYS A 466 21.80 -5.59 -28.44
C LYS A 466 22.60 -4.42 -29.00
N ARG A 467 23.90 -4.66 -29.24
CA ARG A 467 24.67 -3.79 -30.14
C ARG A 467 24.12 -3.90 -31.56
N ALA A 468 24.47 -2.93 -32.42
CA ALA A 468 24.11 -2.94 -33.84
C ALA A 468 24.58 -4.23 -34.57
N GLY A 469 25.68 -4.85 -34.12
CA GLY A 469 26.17 -6.13 -34.63
C GLY A 469 25.46 -7.38 -34.09
N GLY A 470 24.44 -7.24 -33.24
CA GLY A 470 23.63 -8.34 -32.71
C GLY A 470 24.10 -8.94 -31.38
N GLU A 471 25.28 -8.56 -30.88
CA GLU A 471 25.77 -8.95 -29.55
C GLU A 471 24.81 -8.49 -28.45
N ILE A 472 24.40 -9.41 -27.57
CA ILE A 472 23.57 -9.12 -26.39
C ILE A 472 24.47 -8.51 -25.31
N VAL A 473 24.13 -7.31 -24.86
CA VAL A 473 24.88 -6.58 -23.81
C VAL A 473 24.11 -6.50 -22.49
N ALA A 474 22.80 -6.73 -22.52
CA ALA A 474 21.97 -6.89 -21.32
C ALA A 474 20.69 -7.67 -21.66
N GLU A 475 20.18 -8.41 -20.68
CA GLU A 475 18.91 -9.14 -20.76
C GLU A 475 18.26 -9.21 -19.37
N GLY A 476 16.93 -9.17 -19.32
CA GLY A 476 16.17 -9.29 -18.08
C GLY A 476 14.66 -9.27 -18.30
N VAL A 477 13.88 -9.43 -17.23
CA VAL A 477 12.40 -9.40 -17.24
C VAL A 477 11.87 -8.00 -16.93
N MET A 478 10.64 -7.68 -17.36
CA MET A 478 9.97 -6.44 -16.96
C MET A 478 9.35 -6.49 -15.55
N PRO A 479 9.21 -5.35 -14.86
CA PRO A 479 9.88 -4.08 -15.17
C PRO A 479 11.41 -4.25 -15.13
N PHE A 480 12.08 -3.72 -16.15
CA PHE A 480 13.52 -3.91 -16.39
C PHE A 480 14.25 -2.64 -15.90
N GLY A 481 15.39 -2.75 -15.21
CA GLY A 481 16.06 -1.56 -14.66
C GLY A 481 17.30 -1.80 -13.82
#